data_AF-M5RPD8-F1
#
_entry.id   AF-M5RPD8-F1
#
_cell.length_a   1.000
_cell.length_b   1.000
_cell.length_c   1.000
_cell.angle_alpha   90.00
_cell.angle_beta   90.00
_cell.angle_gamma   90.00
#
_symmetry.space_group_name_H-M   'P 1'
#
loop_
_entity.id
_entity.type
_entity.pdbx_description
1 polymer ?
#
loop_
_entity_poly.entity_id
_entity_poly.type
_entity_poly.pdbx_seq_one_letter_code
_entity_poly.pdbx_strand_id
1 'polypeptide(L)'
;MFGLSHPAAVTAAVTSLCGVWWCTEAVPIPVTSLVPFVVFPFAGVLDHRQLAEAYGDKFVLLFMAGFMISRAAEHSQTHLRVSHGLMKLLGTSSQRRIVLGFLAASAFSSMWISNTATALIMLPVAIAVLHEQKDSRLHVPLLLAVAYGSSIGGIATIIGTPPNGVFVSIYEQQSERTVDFFSWLKIGVPVAAIMIVVAGVLLTRGLSRSCSMQLQDLGVWTTAQRRVLGVLSLTAFLWITR
;
A
#
# COMPACT_ATOMS: atom_id res chain seq x y z
N MET A 1 38.38 19.78 -8.26
CA MET A 1 38.72 18.39 -8.65
C MET A 1 37.73 17.76 -9.63
N PHE A 2 36.59 18.38 -9.98
CA PHE A 2 35.70 17.91 -11.08
C PHE A 2 35.10 19.02 -11.98
N GLY A 3 35.57 20.27 -11.87
CA GLY A 3 35.01 21.40 -12.65
C GLY A 3 33.56 21.81 -12.31
N LEU A 4 32.92 21.14 -11.35
CA LEU A 4 31.57 21.45 -10.89
C LEU A 4 31.53 22.74 -10.07
N SER A 5 30.43 23.50 -10.19
CA SER A 5 30.14 24.63 -9.30
C SER A 5 29.99 24.15 -7.85
N HIS A 6 30.26 25.03 -6.89
CA HIS A 6 30.12 24.69 -5.47
C HIS A 6 28.72 24.12 -5.13
N PRO A 7 27.60 24.70 -5.59
CA PRO A 7 26.28 24.13 -5.35
C PRO A 7 26.11 22.73 -5.96
N ALA A 8 26.61 22.51 -7.18
CA ALA A 8 26.50 21.20 -7.84
C ALA A 8 27.29 20.11 -7.10
N ALA A 9 28.47 20.44 -6.58
CA ALA A 9 29.29 19.50 -5.80
C ALA A 9 28.62 19.12 -4.48
N VAL A 10 28.02 20.09 -3.77
CA VAL A 10 27.29 19.83 -2.53
C VAL A 10 26.05 18.98 -2.80
N THR A 11 25.25 19.32 -3.82
CA THR A 11 24.08 18.54 -4.21
C THR A 11 24.46 17.10 -4.54
N ALA A 12 25.53 16.88 -5.31
CA ALA A 12 26.01 15.53 -5.61
C ALA A 12 26.42 14.77 -4.35
N ALA A 13 27.20 15.39 -3.45
CA ALA A 13 27.64 14.76 -2.21
C ALA A 13 26.47 14.37 -1.30
N VAL A 14 25.51 15.28 -1.10
CA VAL A 14 24.29 15.00 -0.32
C VAL A 14 23.46 13.91 -0.97
N THR A 15 23.31 13.93 -2.30
CA THR A 15 22.54 12.92 -3.03
C THR A 15 23.18 11.55 -2.91
N SER A 16 24.50 11.45 -3.06
CA SER A 16 25.25 10.20 -2.86
C SER A 16 25.15 9.72 -1.42
N LEU A 17 25.25 10.62 -0.44
CA LEU A 17 25.08 10.28 0.98
C LEU A 17 23.69 9.71 1.25
N CYS A 18 22.63 10.40 0.80
CA CYS A 18 21.26 9.93 0.96
C CYS A 18 21.03 8.59 0.27
N GLY A 19 21.56 8.42 -0.95
CA GLY A 19 21.48 7.15 -1.68
C GLY A 19 22.16 6.00 -0.92
N VAL A 20 23.35 6.22 -0.38
CA VAL A 20 24.06 5.21 0.43
C VAL A 20 23.28 4.92 1.71
N TRP A 21 22.81 5.92 2.44
CA TRP A 21 22.07 5.73 3.69
C TRP A 21 20.71 5.07 3.48
N TRP A 22 19.99 5.35 2.40
CA TRP A 22 18.75 4.65 2.07
C TRP A 22 19.00 3.19 1.65
N CYS A 23 20.04 2.91 0.87
CA CYS A 23 20.38 1.54 0.46
C CYS A 23 20.91 0.68 1.62
N THR A 24 21.66 1.28 2.54
CA THR A 24 22.26 0.57 3.69
C THR A 24 21.38 0.58 4.93
N GLU A 25 20.32 1.40 4.94
CA GLU A 25 19.49 1.68 6.11
C GLU A 25 20.31 2.04 7.37
N ALA A 26 21.44 2.74 7.20
CA ALA A 26 22.37 3.08 8.28
C ALA A 26 21.74 3.95 9.38
N VAL A 27 20.76 4.78 9.00
CA VAL A 27 19.89 5.56 9.90
C VAL A 27 18.45 5.50 9.39
N PRO A 28 17.43 5.79 10.22
CA PRO A 28 16.04 5.76 9.78
C PRO A 28 15.79 6.65 8.55
N ILE A 29 14.99 6.16 7.60
CA ILE A 29 14.67 6.85 6.33
C ILE A 29 14.30 8.34 6.54
N PRO A 30 13.46 8.72 7.53
CA PRO A 30 13.13 10.13 7.76
C PRO A 30 14.34 11.00 8.15
N VAL A 31 15.31 10.44 8.88
CA VAL A 31 16.54 11.16 9.27
C VAL A 31 17.38 11.46 8.05
N THR A 32 17.59 10.48 7.17
CA THR A 32 18.25 10.68 5.87
C THR A 32 17.53 11.73 5.04
N SER A 33 16.19 11.69 5.01
CA SER A 33 15.39 12.68 4.28
C SER A 33 15.45 14.10 4.85
N LEU A 34 15.95 14.32 6.07
CA LEU A 34 16.18 15.66 6.64
C LEU A 34 17.58 16.21 6.34
N VAL A 35 18.51 15.39 5.85
CA VAL A 35 19.86 15.84 5.51
C VAL A 35 19.84 16.97 4.48
N PRO A 36 19.10 16.90 3.35
CA PRO A 36 19.04 17.99 2.40
C PRO A 36 18.44 19.27 3.00
N PHE A 37 17.42 19.12 3.86
CA PHE A 37 16.76 20.23 4.55
C PHE A 37 17.73 21.04 5.43
N VAL A 38 18.69 20.37 6.07
CA VAL A 38 19.70 21.02 6.90
C VAL A 38 20.91 21.45 6.09
N VAL A 39 21.39 20.65 5.14
CA VAL A 39 22.67 20.94 4.46
C VAL A 39 22.53 22.03 3.40
N PHE A 40 21.44 22.04 2.62
CA PHE A 40 21.30 22.95 1.47
C PHE A 40 21.23 24.45 1.84
N PRO A 41 20.53 24.88 2.91
CA PRO A 41 20.54 26.30 3.31
C PRO A 41 21.92 26.76 3.77
N PHE A 42 22.61 25.94 4.57
CA PHE A 42 23.91 26.29 5.12
C PHE A 42 25.01 26.31 4.06
N ALA A 43 24.88 25.47 3.02
CA ALA A 43 25.78 25.44 1.88
C ALA A 43 25.41 26.44 0.77
N GLY A 44 24.34 27.23 0.92
CA GLY A 44 23.89 28.21 -0.06
C GLY A 44 23.41 27.59 -1.38
N VAL A 45 22.91 26.35 -1.35
CA VAL A 45 22.41 25.63 -2.53
C VAL A 45 20.96 25.99 -2.82
N LEU A 46 20.11 25.93 -1.79
CA LEU A 46 18.69 26.30 -1.83
C LEU A 46 18.37 27.16 -0.60
N ASP A 47 17.43 28.08 -0.74
CA ASP A 47 16.94 28.83 0.41
C ASP A 47 15.90 28.00 1.22
N HIS A 48 15.57 28.50 2.41
CA HIS A 48 14.61 27.86 3.31
C HIS A 48 13.20 27.77 2.71
N ARG A 49 12.84 28.69 1.81
CA ARG A 49 11.52 28.75 1.20
C ARG A 49 11.36 27.65 0.14
N GLN A 50 12.35 27.52 -0.74
CA GLN A 50 12.41 26.48 -1.77
C GLN A 50 12.37 25.09 -1.14
N LEU A 51 13.07 24.89 -0.02
CA LEU A 51 12.97 23.64 0.74
C LEU A 51 11.61 23.44 1.37
N ALA A 52 11.03 24.45 2.02
CA ALA A 52 9.69 24.33 2.59
C ALA A 52 8.64 23.98 1.53
N GLU A 53 8.74 24.57 0.33
CA GLU A 53 7.87 24.27 -0.81
C GLU A 53 8.04 22.81 -1.29
N ALA A 54 9.29 22.29 -1.32
CA ALA A 54 9.55 20.90 -1.70
C ALA A 54 9.01 19.87 -0.69
N TYR A 55 9.09 20.16 0.62
CA TYR A 55 8.58 19.25 1.66
C TYR A 55 7.08 19.41 1.90
N GLY A 56 6.52 20.58 1.58
CA GLY A 56 5.10 20.92 1.68
C GLY A 56 4.28 20.56 0.43
N ASP A 57 4.78 19.68 -0.43
CA ASP A 57 4.11 19.30 -1.66
C ASP A 57 2.71 18.72 -1.39
N LYS A 58 1.76 19.04 -2.29
CA LYS A 58 0.36 18.65 -2.15
C LYS A 58 0.18 17.13 -2.06
N PHE A 59 1.07 16.33 -2.66
CA PHE A 59 0.99 14.87 -2.59
C PHE A 59 1.45 14.34 -1.24
N VAL A 60 2.38 15.02 -0.55
CA VAL A 60 2.74 14.70 0.84
C VAL A 60 1.52 14.89 1.75
N LEU A 61 0.77 16.00 1.58
CA LEU A 61 -0.47 16.25 2.31
C LEU A 61 -1.56 15.23 1.98
N LEU A 62 -1.69 14.83 0.71
CA LEU A 62 -2.61 13.78 0.27
C LEU A 62 -2.31 12.45 0.96
N PHE A 63 -1.03 12.05 1.01
CA PHE A 63 -0.61 10.83 1.71
C PHE A 63 -0.88 10.91 3.21
N MET A 64 -0.60 12.05 3.84
CA MET A 64 -0.88 12.24 5.26
C MET A 64 -2.37 12.04 5.57
N ALA A 65 -3.27 12.69 4.79
CA ALA A 65 -4.70 12.50 4.92
C ALA A 65 -5.13 11.05 4.64
N GLY A 66 -4.54 10.43 3.61
CA GLY A 66 -4.73 9.02 3.28
C GLY A 66 -4.40 8.09 4.45
N PHE A 67 -3.22 8.25 5.05
CA PHE A 67 -2.79 7.46 6.20
C PHE A 67 -3.68 7.67 7.43
N MET A 68 -4.21 8.87 7.66
CA MET A 68 -5.18 9.10 8.75
C MET A 68 -6.46 8.27 8.53
N ILE A 69 -6.99 8.24 7.29
CA ILE A 69 -8.15 7.42 6.94
C ILE A 69 -7.81 5.93 7.06
N SER A 70 -6.64 5.50 6.55
CA SER A 70 -6.16 4.12 6.68
C SER A 70 -6.06 3.69 8.13
N ARG A 71 -5.48 4.52 9.01
CA ARG A 71 -5.37 4.26 10.45
C ARG A 71 -6.73 4.22 11.13
N ALA A 72 -7.68 5.05 10.74
CA ALA A 72 -9.05 4.97 11.24
C ALA A 72 -9.74 3.64 10.82
N ALA A 73 -9.53 3.20 9.58
CA ALA A 73 -10.04 1.92 9.06
C ALA A 73 -9.40 0.71 9.74
N GLU A 74 -8.11 0.82 10.07
CA GLU A 74 -7.35 -0.16 10.86
C GLU A 74 -7.90 -0.23 12.29
N HIS A 75 -7.91 0.89 13.01
CA HIS A 75 -8.32 0.95 14.42
C HIS A 75 -9.79 0.52 14.63
N SER A 76 -10.69 0.87 13.71
CA SER A 76 -12.10 0.43 13.76
C SER A 76 -12.32 -1.02 13.31
N GLN A 77 -11.28 -1.70 12.81
CA GLN A 77 -11.36 -3.05 12.25
C GLN A 77 -12.39 -3.16 11.10
N THR A 78 -12.65 -2.05 10.41
CA THR A 78 -13.62 -1.99 9.31
C THR A 78 -13.17 -2.87 8.15
N HIS A 79 -11.88 -2.83 7.84
CA HIS A 79 -11.27 -3.61 6.78
C HIS A 79 -11.44 -5.13 7.00
N LEU A 80 -11.30 -5.65 8.22
CA LEU A 80 -11.57 -7.06 8.52
C LEU A 80 -12.97 -7.50 8.12
N ARG A 81 -13.99 -6.65 8.35
CA ARG A 81 -15.37 -6.96 7.93
C ARG A 81 -15.52 -7.00 6.42
N VAL A 82 -14.91 -6.06 5.71
CA VAL A 82 -14.98 -6.02 4.24
C VAL A 82 -14.26 -7.23 3.65
N SER A 83 -13.07 -7.55 4.16
CA SER A 83 -12.28 -8.73 3.77
C SER A 83 -13.03 -10.02 4.04
N HIS A 84 -13.67 -10.16 5.20
CA HIS A 84 -14.52 -11.30 5.53
C HIS A 84 -15.74 -11.43 4.59
N GLY A 85 -16.36 -10.31 4.23
CA GLY A 85 -17.42 -10.29 3.22
C GLY A 85 -16.93 -10.79 1.85
N LEU A 86 -15.73 -10.37 1.43
CA LEU A 86 -15.13 -10.82 0.18
C LEU A 86 -14.78 -12.32 0.22
N MET A 87 -14.31 -12.82 1.36
CA MET A 87 -14.07 -14.25 1.56
C MET A 87 -15.38 -15.06 1.51
N LYS A 88 -16.47 -14.55 2.08
CA LYS A 88 -17.80 -15.17 1.95
C LYS A 88 -18.25 -15.24 0.48
N LEU A 89 -17.99 -14.20 -0.30
CA LEU A 89 -18.35 -14.13 -1.72
C LEU A 89 -17.55 -15.11 -2.59
N LEU A 90 -16.24 -15.24 -2.35
CA LEU A 90 -15.36 -16.17 -3.07
C LEU A 90 -15.54 -17.63 -2.63
N GLY A 91 -16.03 -17.84 -1.40
CA GLY A 91 -16.41 -19.12 -0.83
C GLY A 91 -15.24 -19.91 -0.25
N THR A 92 -15.52 -20.74 0.76
CA THR A 92 -14.52 -21.52 1.50
C THR A 92 -14.56 -23.02 1.23
N SER A 93 -15.25 -23.44 0.17
CA SER A 93 -15.48 -24.84 -0.18
C SER A 93 -14.27 -25.57 -0.80
N SER A 94 -13.17 -24.85 -1.06
CA SER A 94 -11.99 -25.39 -1.74
C SER A 94 -10.73 -24.65 -1.31
N GLN A 95 -9.60 -25.35 -1.18
CA GLN A 95 -8.30 -24.75 -0.86
C GLN A 95 -7.94 -23.63 -1.84
N ARG A 96 -8.25 -23.82 -3.13
CA ARG A 96 -8.02 -22.80 -4.16
C ARG A 96 -8.79 -21.52 -3.89
N ARG A 97 -10.06 -21.64 -3.49
CA ARG A 97 -10.92 -20.48 -3.20
C ARG A 97 -10.51 -19.78 -1.92
N ILE A 98 -9.99 -20.51 -0.94
CA ILE A 98 -9.40 -19.91 0.27
C ILE A 98 -8.18 -19.06 -0.12
N VAL A 99 -7.23 -19.61 -0.88
CA VAL A 99 -6.04 -18.86 -1.34
C VAL A 99 -6.43 -17.63 -2.17
N LEU A 100 -7.36 -17.77 -3.13
CA LEU A 100 -7.88 -16.64 -3.90
C LEU A 100 -8.63 -15.62 -3.02
N GLY A 101 -9.35 -16.10 -2.02
CA GLY A 101 -10.04 -15.29 -1.00
C GLY A 101 -9.07 -14.41 -0.24
N PHE A 102 -8.01 -14.99 0.32
CA PHE A 102 -6.96 -14.25 1.02
C PHE A 102 -6.18 -13.32 0.09
N LEU A 103 -5.89 -13.74 -1.14
CA LEU A 103 -5.21 -12.91 -2.14
C LEU A 103 -6.03 -11.66 -2.46
N ALA A 104 -7.32 -11.83 -2.80
CA ALA A 104 -8.22 -10.74 -3.15
C ALA A 104 -8.55 -9.86 -1.94
N ALA A 105 -8.75 -10.45 -0.76
CA ALA A 105 -9.01 -9.72 0.48
C ALA A 105 -7.82 -8.88 0.91
N SER A 106 -6.61 -9.44 0.86
CA SER A 106 -5.38 -8.69 1.17
C SER A 106 -5.16 -7.59 0.14
N ALA A 107 -5.36 -7.88 -1.16
CA ALA A 107 -5.24 -6.86 -2.20
C ALA A 107 -6.23 -5.73 -2.00
N PHE A 108 -7.50 -6.04 -1.77
CA PHE A 108 -8.53 -5.03 -1.55
C PHE A 108 -8.24 -4.17 -0.30
N SER A 109 -7.87 -4.79 0.83
CA SER A 109 -7.50 -4.05 2.04
C SER A 109 -6.31 -3.12 1.79
N SER A 110 -5.29 -3.60 1.06
CA SER A 110 -4.08 -2.83 0.79
C SER A 110 -4.24 -1.72 -0.25
N MET A 111 -5.37 -1.64 -0.95
CA MET A 111 -5.69 -0.47 -1.77
C MET A 111 -5.92 0.78 -0.91
N TRP A 112 -6.30 0.60 0.36
CA TRP A 112 -6.74 1.66 1.28
C TRP A 112 -5.91 1.72 2.57
N ILE A 113 -5.09 0.72 2.84
CA ILE A 113 -4.24 0.56 4.01
C ILE A 113 -2.81 0.31 3.53
N SER A 114 -1.81 0.53 4.37
CA SER A 114 -0.42 0.16 4.04
C SER A 114 -0.26 -1.35 3.85
N ASN A 115 0.57 -1.76 2.89
CA ASN A 115 0.93 -3.16 2.62
C ASN A 115 1.38 -3.90 3.88
N THR A 116 2.25 -3.28 4.68
CA THR A 116 2.77 -3.89 5.91
C THR A 116 1.67 -4.14 6.93
N ALA A 117 0.80 -3.16 7.19
CA ALA A 117 -0.32 -3.33 8.13
C ALA A 117 -1.30 -4.40 7.64
N THR A 118 -1.65 -4.41 6.35
CA THR A 118 -2.53 -5.43 5.78
C THR A 118 -1.95 -6.83 5.96
N ALA A 119 -0.67 -7.03 5.67
CA ALA A 119 -0.01 -8.32 5.86
C ALA A 119 -0.01 -8.76 7.34
N LEU A 120 0.32 -7.84 8.26
CA LEU A 120 0.34 -8.13 9.70
C LEU A 120 -1.04 -8.51 10.26
N ILE A 121 -2.11 -7.92 9.73
CA ILE A 121 -3.47 -8.20 10.18
C ILE A 121 -3.99 -9.52 9.59
N MET A 122 -3.68 -9.78 8.31
CA MET A 122 -4.12 -11.00 7.62
C MET A 122 -3.33 -12.24 8.05
N LEU A 123 -2.08 -12.06 8.49
CA LEU A 123 -1.20 -13.17 8.85
C LEU A 123 -1.75 -14.05 9.99
N PRO A 124 -2.18 -13.52 11.15
CA PRO A 124 -2.81 -14.33 12.20
C PRO A 124 -4.07 -15.06 11.71
N VAL A 125 -4.87 -14.41 10.87
CA VAL A 125 -6.09 -15.01 10.29
C VAL A 125 -5.72 -16.17 9.36
N ALA A 126 -4.70 -16.01 8.51
CA ALA A 126 -4.20 -17.07 7.65
C ALA A 126 -3.64 -18.24 8.47
N ILE A 127 -2.89 -17.97 9.55
CA ILE A 127 -2.35 -19.00 10.45
C ILE A 127 -3.48 -19.77 11.13
N ALA A 128 -4.51 -19.08 11.63
CA ALA A 128 -5.67 -19.73 12.24
C ALA A 128 -6.35 -20.71 11.27
N VAL A 129 -6.48 -20.34 9.99
CA VAL A 129 -7.00 -21.24 8.95
C VAL A 129 -6.08 -22.43 8.74
N LEU A 130 -4.76 -22.22 8.71
CA LEU A 130 -3.80 -23.31 8.50
C LEU A 130 -3.83 -24.34 9.63
N HIS A 131 -4.07 -23.93 10.88
CA HIS A 131 -4.21 -24.86 12.00
C HIS A 131 -5.41 -25.80 11.87
N GLU A 132 -6.48 -25.38 11.19
CA GLU A 132 -7.64 -26.24 10.92
C GLU A 132 -7.42 -27.19 9.73
N GLN A 133 -6.37 -26.97 8.94
CA GLN A 133 -6.13 -27.72 7.70
C GLN A 133 -5.00 -28.74 7.87
N LYS A 134 -5.30 -30.01 7.54
CA LYS A 134 -4.33 -31.11 7.61
C LYS A 134 -3.33 -31.13 6.44
N ASP A 135 -3.66 -30.47 5.32
CA ASP A 135 -2.83 -30.52 4.11
C ASP A 135 -1.69 -29.49 4.19
N SER A 136 -0.47 -29.97 4.34
CA SER A 136 0.72 -29.13 4.45
C SER A 136 0.96 -28.28 3.20
N ARG A 137 0.47 -28.71 2.03
CA ARG A 137 0.63 -27.99 0.75
C ARG A 137 -0.08 -26.64 0.70
N LEU A 138 -1.02 -26.36 1.60
CA LEU A 138 -1.75 -25.09 1.67
C LEU A 138 -0.94 -23.96 2.35
N HIS A 139 0.00 -24.29 3.24
CA HIS A 139 0.69 -23.30 4.08
C HIS A 139 1.40 -22.23 3.26
N VAL A 140 2.27 -22.66 2.34
CA VAL A 140 3.06 -21.73 1.53
C VAL A 140 2.17 -20.88 0.60
N PRO A 141 1.26 -21.46 -0.21
CA PRO A 141 0.37 -20.68 -1.07
C PRO A 141 -0.49 -19.67 -0.31
N LEU A 142 -0.98 -20.01 0.89
CA LEU A 142 -1.84 -19.11 1.65
C LEU A 142 -1.05 -17.91 2.21
N LEU A 143 0.13 -18.15 2.78
CA LEU A 143 0.99 -17.08 3.29
C LEU A 143 1.49 -16.19 2.14
N LEU A 144 1.84 -16.78 0.99
CA LEU A 144 2.20 -16.02 -0.21
C LEU A 144 1.02 -15.25 -0.79
N ALA A 145 -0.20 -15.76 -0.71
CA ALA A 145 -1.39 -15.01 -1.12
C ALA A 145 -1.59 -13.75 -0.28
N VAL A 146 -1.33 -13.81 1.03
CA VAL A 146 -1.35 -12.62 1.89
C VAL A 146 -0.25 -11.64 1.50
N ALA A 147 0.99 -12.11 1.33
CA ALA A 147 2.13 -11.27 1.00
C ALA A 147 1.97 -10.60 -0.38
N TYR A 148 1.71 -11.38 -1.42
CA TYR A 148 1.50 -10.84 -2.78
C TYR A 148 0.23 -10.04 -2.90
N GLY A 149 -0.86 -10.47 -2.25
CA GLY A 149 -2.11 -9.71 -2.23
C GLY A 149 -1.88 -8.31 -1.67
N SER A 150 -1.25 -8.23 -0.49
CA SER A 150 -0.93 -6.94 0.14
C SER A 150 -0.07 -6.05 -0.77
N SER A 151 0.96 -6.59 -1.41
CA SER A 151 1.79 -5.81 -2.34
C SER A 151 1.07 -5.36 -3.61
N ILE A 152 0.28 -6.25 -4.24
CA ILE A 152 -0.45 -5.96 -5.48
C ILE A 152 -1.55 -4.93 -5.23
N GLY A 153 -2.24 -5.03 -4.10
CA GLY A 153 -3.30 -4.09 -3.72
C GLY A 153 -2.82 -2.65 -3.68
N GLY A 154 -1.63 -2.41 -3.14
CA GLY A 154 -1.04 -1.07 -3.04
C GLY A 154 -0.77 -0.38 -4.38
N ILE A 155 -0.73 -1.12 -5.50
CA ILE A 155 -0.54 -0.55 -6.85
C ILE A 155 -1.84 0.10 -7.37
N ALA A 156 -3.00 -0.37 -6.89
CA ALA A 156 -4.29 0.00 -7.46
C ALA A 156 -4.64 1.49 -7.31
N THR A 157 -4.18 2.14 -6.25
CA THR A 157 -4.53 3.53 -5.90
C THR A 157 -3.27 4.38 -5.67
N ILE A 158 -3.38 5.71 -5.84
CA ILE A 158 -2.27 6.64 -5.58
C ILE A 158 -1.79 6.55 -4.12
N ILE A 159 -2.70 6.28 -3.19
CA ILE A 159 -2.45 6.32 -1.74
C ILE A 159 -1.94 4.98 -1.22
N GLY A 160 -2.16 3.89 -1.96
CA GLY A 160 -1.78 2.54 -1.53
C GLY A 160 -0.30 2.40 -1.19
N THR A 161 0.59 3.04 -1.95
CA THR A 161 2.04 3.04 -1.65
C THR A 161 2.70 4.40 -1.92
N PRO A 162 3.73 4.79 -1.13
CA PRO A 162 4.48 6.03 -1.35
C PRO A 162 5.06 6.21 -2.77
N PRO A 163 5.62 5.17 -3.43
CA PRO A 163 6.13 5.30 -4.80
C PRO A 163 5.11 5.84 -5.80
N ASN A 164 3.82 5.49 -5.66
CA ASN A 164 2.78 5.94 -6.59
C ASN A 164 2.61 7.46 -6.56
N GLY A 165 2.55 8.06 -5.38
CA GLY A 165 2.38 9.51 -5.27
C GLY A 165 3.69 10.28 -5.43
N VAL A 166 4.85 9.69 -5.14
CA VAL A 166 6.14 10.26 -5.57
C VAL A 166 6.21 10.33 -7.09
N PHE A 167 5.79 9.27 -7.79
CA PHE A 167 5.69 9.28 -9.25
C PHE A 167 4.75 10.38 -9.71
N VAL A 168 3.55 10.49 -9.15
CA VAL A 168 2.59 11.53 -9.54
C VAL A 168 3.19 12.94 -9.32
N SER A 169 3.81 13.19 -8.17
CA SER A 169 4.46 14.47 -7.87
C SER A 169 5.53 14.84 -8.91
N ILE A 170 6.44 13.91 -9.23
CA ILE A 170 7.49 14.13 -10.22
C ILE A 170 6.92 14.28 -11.63
N TYR A 171 5.92 13.46 -11.98
CA TYR A 171 5.31 13.47 -13.31
C TYR A 171 4.62 14.80 -13.60
N GLU A 172 3.89 15.35 -12.63
CA GLU A 172 3.25 16.66 -12.78
C GLU A 172 4.28 17.79 -12.90
N GLN A 173 5.38 17.73 -12.15
CA GLN A 173 6.46 18.71 -12.23
C GLN A 173 7.17 18.71 -13.60
N GLN A 174 7.28 17.55 -14.25
CA GLN A 174 8.00 17.43 -15.53
C GLN A 174 7.11 17.55 -16.76
N SER A 175 5.86 17.09 -16.68
CA SER A 175 4.98 16.97 -17.86
C SER A 175 3.92 18.07 -17.94
N GLU A 176 3.82 18.95 -16.93
CA GLU A 176 2.74 19.95 -16.74
C GLU A 176 1.31 19.36 -16.81
N ARG A 177 1.18 18.03 -16.78
CA ARG A 177 -0.08 17.28 -16.86
C ARG A 177 -0.42 16.72 -15.50
N THR A 178 -1.64 16.96 -15.04
CA THR A 178 -2.11 16.42 -13.76
C THR A 178 -2.48 14.95 -13.89
N VAL A 179 -2.15 14.18 -12.85
CA VAL A 179 -2.60 12.78 -12.73
C VAL A 179 -3.58 12.72 -11.57
N ASP A 180 -4.85 12.92 -11.91
CA ASP A 180 -5.93 12.83 -10.93
C ASP A 180 -6.18 11.39 -10.50
N PHE A 181 -6.82 11.23 -9.34
CA PHE A 181 -7.08 9.94 -8.71
C PHE A 181 -7.80 8.94 -9.64
N PHE A 182 -8.78 9.43 -10.40
CA PHE A 182 -9.52 8.60 -11.35
C PHE A 182 -8.65 8.14 -12.54
N SER A 183 -7.76 9.00 -13.03
CA SER A 183 -6.82 8.65 -14.10
C SER A 183 -5.86 7.56 -13.65
N TRP A 184 -5.39 7.60 -12.40
CA TRP A 184 -4.60 6.52 -11.83
C TRP A 184 -5.40 5.22 -11.70
N LEU A 185 -6.63 5.28 -11.18
CA LEU A 185 -7.47 4.09 -11.02
C LEU A 185 -7.66 3.32 -12.34
N LYS A 186 -7.82 4.03 -13.46
CA LYS A 186 -7.93 3.41 -14.80
C LYS A 186 -6.71 2.60 -15.21
N ILE A 187 -5.54 2.84 -14.61
CA ILE A 187 -4.30 2.11 -14.89
C ILE A 187 -4.02 1.12 -13.76
N GLY A 188 -4.02 1.60 -12.51
CA GLY A 188 -3.68 0.82 -11.33
C GLY A 188 -4.62 -0.37 -11.10
N VAL A 189 -5.94 -0.18 -11.21
CA VAL A 189 -6.90 -1.26 -10.96
C VAL A 189 -6.80 -2.37 -12.01
N PRO A 190 -6.76 -2.10 -13.33
CA PRO A 190 -6.53 -3.15 -14.33
C PRO A 190 -5.20 -3.89 -14.14
N VAL A 191 -4.11 -3.18 -13.85
CA VAL A 191 -2.80 -3.81 -13.60
C VAL A 191 -2.87 -4.72 -12.37
N ALA A 192 -3.43 -4.23 -11.26
CA ALA A 192 -3.61 -5.03 -10.05
C ALA A 192 -4.50 -6.26 -10.30
N ALA A 193 -5.59 -6.11 -11.05
CA ALA A 193 -6.48 -7.22 -11.40
C ALA A 193 -5.75 -8.31 -12.20
N ILE A 194 -4.96 -7.93 -13.21
CA ILE A 194 -4.14 -8.87 -13.99
C ILE A 194 -3.14 -9.58 -13.07
N MET A 195 -2.45 -8.85 -12.20
CA MET A 195 -1.50 -9.44 -11.24
C MET A 195 -2.17 -10.39 -10.25
N ILE A 196 -3.37 -10.07 -9.75
CA ILE A 196 -4.16 -10.96 -8.89
C ILE A 196 -4.52 -12.25 -9.64
N VAL A 197 -4.93 -12.17 -10.91
CA VAL A 197 -5.23 -13.35 -11.72
C VAL A 197 -3.98 -14.21 -11.91
N VAL A 198 -2.85 -13.60 -12.29
CA VAL A 198 -1.58 -14.32 -12.49
C VAL A 198 -1.11 -14.98 -11.19
N ALA A 199 -1.05 -14.22 -10.09
CA ALA A 199 -0.67 -14.74 -8.78
C ALA A 199 -1.64 -15.84 -8.32
N GLY A 200 -2.94 -15.65 -8.50
CA GLY A 200 -3.97 -16.64 -8.16
C GLY A 200 -3.80 -17.94 -8.92
N VAL A 201 -3.54 -17.88 -10.23
CA VAL A 201 -3.27 -19.08 -11.05
C VAL A 201 -1.98 -19.76 -10.60
N LEU A 202 -0.91 -19.02 -10.31
CA LEU A 202 0.37 -19.60 -9.90
C LEU A 202 0.28 -20.26 -8.52
N LEU A 203 -0.32 -19.59 -7.54
CA LEU A 203 -0.41 -20.05 -6.16
C LEU A 203 -1.38 -21.23 -5.98
N THR A 204 -2.41 -21.33 -6.83
CA THR A 204 -3.41 -22.40 -6.70
C THR A 204 -3.06 -23.70 -7.46
N ARG A 205 -1.91 -23.73 -8.15
CA ARG A 205 -1.42 -24.94 -8.84
C ARG A 205 -1.16 -26.06 -7.84
N GLY A 206 -1.72 -27.24 -8.10
CA GLY A 206 -1.53 -28.42 -7.27
C GLY A 206 -2.38 -28.49 -5.99
N LEU A 207 -3.21 -27.48 -5.71
CA LEU A 207 -4.12 -27.50 -4.56
C LEU A 207 -5.37 -28.36 -4.80
N SER A 208 -5.80 -29.04 -3.73
CA SER A 208 -6.98 -29.89 -3.70
C SER A 208 -8.26 -29.08 -3.88
N ARG A 209 -9.29 -29.74 -4.42
CA ARG A 209 -10.62 -29.15 -4.60
C ARG A 209 -11.47 -29.19 -3.34
N SER A 210 -11.18 -30.07 -2.39
CA SER A 210 -11.97 -30.25 -1.17
C SER A 210 -11.34 -29.52 0.02
N CYS A 211 -12.11 -28.61 0.62
CA CYS A 211 -11.80 -27.98 1.88
C CYS A 211 -13.09 -27.47 2.51
N SER A 212 -13.28 -27.69 3.80
CA SER A 212 -14.32 -27.00 4.56
C SER A 212 -13.63 -26.12 5.58
N MET A 213 -13.56 -24.82 5.30
CA MET A 213 -13.20 -23.82 6.31
C MET A 213 -14.49 -23.13 6.76
N GLN A 214 -14.69 -23.06 8.07
CA GLN A 214 -15.79 -22.33 8.66
C GLN A 214 -15.33 -20.91 8.94
N LEU A 215 -15.94 -19.94 8.27
CA LEU A 215 -15.66 -18.53 8.53
C LEU A 215 -16.26 -18.15 9.88
N GLN A 216 -15.45 -17.55 10.75
CA GLN A 216 -15.91 -17.04 12.03
C GLN A 216 -16.87 -15.87 11.82
N ASP A 217 -18.07 -15.94 12.40
CA ASP A 217 -19.04 -14.86 12.25
C ASP A 217 -18.62 -13.64 13.09
N LEU A 218 -18.34 -12.54 12.40
CA LEU A 218 -17.92 -11.27 13.01
C LEU A 218 -19.08 -10.52 13.71
N GLY A 219 -20.29 -11.07 13.79
CA GLY A 219 -21.45 -10.42 14.43
C GLY A 219 -21.96 -9.18 13.70
N VAL A 220 -22.64 -8.26 14.41
CA VAL A 220 -23.26 -7.05 13.84
C VAL A 220 -22.30 -5.86 13.71
N TRP A 221 -22.46 -5.09 12.63
CA TRP A 221 -21.66 -3.87 12.37
C TRP A 221 -21.74 -2.87 13.53
N THR A 222 -20.59 -2.46 14.03
CA THR A 222 -20.51 -1.39 15.05
C THR A 222 -20.68 -0.01 14.42
N THR A 223 -21.08 0.97 15.23
CA THR A 223 -21.24 2.37 14.79
C THR A 223 -19.93 2.96 14.26
N ALA A 224 -18.79 2.63 14.90
CA ALA A 224 -17.47 3.06 14.46
C ALA A 224 -17.16 2.53 13.04
N GLN A 225 -17.41 1.25 12.79
CA GLN A 225 -17.17 0.63 11.48
C GLN A 225 -18.03 1.26 10.37
N ARG A 226 -19.31 1.51 10.65
CA ARG A 226 -20.22 2.15 9.68
C ARG A 226 -19.78 3.58 9.37
N ARG A 227 -19.38 4.35 10.38
CA ARG A 227 -18.91 5.74 10.21
C ARG A 227 -17.61 5.80 9.39
N VAL A 228 -16.64 4.95 9.73
CA VAL A 228 -15.36 4.92 9.00
C VAL A 228 -15.56 4.47 7.55
N LEU A 229 -16.39 3.45 7.32
CA LEU A 229 -16.75 3.04 5.95
C LEU A 229 -17.44 4.18 5.19
N GLY A 230 -18.38 4.88 5.83
CA GLY A 230 -19.06 6.03 5.23
C GLY A 230 -18.10 7.16 4.85
N VAL A 231 -17.15 7.52 5.73
CA VAL A 231 -16.10 8.52 5.44
C VAL A 231 -15.22 8.06 4.29
N LEU A 232 -14.74 6.81 4.32
CA LEU A 232 -13.88 6.26 3.26
C LEU A 232 -14.60 6.25 1.91
N SER A 233 -15.85 5.79 1.87
CA SER A 233 -16.65 5.76 0.64
C SER A 233 -16.95 7.16 0.11
N LEU A 234 -17.24 8.13 0.99
CA LEU A 234 -17.46 9.51 0.59
C LEU A 234 -16.18 10.13 0.03
N THR A 235 -15.04 9.95 0.71
CA THR A 235 -13.74 10.45 0.23
C THR A 235 -13.36 9.83 -1.11
N ALA A 236 -13.51 8.52 -1.27
CA ALA A 236 -13.25 7.83 -2.52
C ALA A 236 -14.15 8.35 -3.66
N PHE A 237 -15.44 8.56 -3.37
CA PHE A 237 -16.38 9.12 -4.33
C PHE A 237 -15.95 10.54 -4.76
N LEU A 238 -15.65 11.41 -3.80
CA LEU A 238 -15.19 12.78 -4.08
C LEU A 238 -13.88 12.82 -4.88
N TRP A 239 -12.96 11.89 -4.66
CA TRP A 239 -11.75 11.78 -5.46
C TRP A 239 -11.99 11.28 -6.88
N ILE A 240 -12.98 10.41 -7.09
CA ILE A 240 -13.32 9.89 -8.42
C ILE A 240 -14.05 10.95 -9.26
N THR A 241 -14.87 11.80 -8.62
CA THR A 241 -15.70 12.79 -9.30
C THR A 241 -15.03 14.16 -9.49
N ARG A 242 -13.82 14.34 -8.95
CA ARG A 242 -13.02 15.55 -9.14
C ARG A 242 -12.26 15.47 -10.45
#